data_AF-A0A7S2CVS8-F1
#
_entry.id   AF-A0A7S2CVS8-F1
#
_cell.length_a   1.000
_cell.length_b   1.000
_cell.length_c   1.000
_cell.angle_alpha   90.00
_cell.angle_beta   90.00
_cell.angle_gamma   90.00
#
_symmetry.space_group_name_H-M   'P 1'
#
loop_
_entity.id
_entity.type
_entity.pdbx_description
1 polymer ?
#
loop_
_entity_poly.entity_id
_entity_poly.type
_entity_poly.pdbx_seq_one_letter_code
_entity_poly.pdbx_strand_id
1 'polypeptide(L)'
;FKSYSRVGTSHLRFISILRDPIDRLRSLFLSEKRQGSLDLIGFNITKECLKDVLSCEAYLNITFDMWARLQVSRAEECSHLNSISNIWPDCGTDGIFGGIYSLQLEMYLRYFQGDQISLVRFEAATEDRRQCMDNVGDWLGFTGGANLT
;
A
#
# COMPACT_ATOMS: atom_id res chain seq x y z
N PHE A 1 18.53 -24.59 22.56
CA PHE A 1 18.36 -24.20 21.15
C PHE A 1 17.41 -25.18 20.49
N LYS A 2 16.18 -24.77 20.15
CA LYS A 2 15.29 -25.60 19.34
C LYS A 2 15.74 -25.50 17.89
N SER A 3 16.17 -26.64 17.35
CA SER A 3 16.49 -26.80 15.93
C SER A 3 15.18 -26.93 15.16
N TYR A 4 14.90 -25.98 14.28
CA TYR A 4 13.84 -26.12 13.28
C TYR A 4 14.40 -26.95 12.14
N SER A 5 13.92 -28.19 11.99
CA SER A 5 14.23 -29.00 10.81
C SER A 5 13.57 -28.35 9.59
N ARG A 6 14.37 -27.78 8.68
CA ARG A 6 13.92 -27.42 7.33
C ARG A 6 13.66 -28.71 6.55
N VAL A 7 12.49 -29.31 6.75
CA VAL A 7 11.95 -30.30 5.82
C VAL A 7 10.94 -29.57 4.95
N GLY A 8 11.36 -29.20 3.75
CA GLY A 8 10.52 -28.58 2.74
C GLY A 8 11.38 -27.85 1.72
N THR A 9 11.16 -28.13 0.44
CA THR A 9 11.59 -27.23 -0.64
C THR A 9 11.09 -25.84 -0.28
N SER A 10 12.00 -24.90 -0.02
CA SER A 10 11.64 -23.58 0.52
C SER A 10 10.95 -22.75 -0.54
N HIS A 11 9.66 -22.99 -0.76
CA HIS A 11 8.82 -22.17 -1.59
C HIS A 11 8.58 -20.86 -0.84
N LEU A 12 8.93 -19.73 -1.47
CA LEU A 12 8.62 -18.41 -0.94
C LEU A 12 7.11 -18.30 -0.70
N ARG A 13 6.74 -17.66 0.41
CA ARG A 13 5.36 -17.41 0.83
C ARG A 13 5.19 -15.93 1.06
N PHE A 14 4.06 -15.38 0.63
CA PHE A 14 3.76 -13.96 0.65
C PHE A 14 2.52 -13.70 1.49
N ILE A 15 2.59 -12.69 2.35
CA ILE A 15 1.46 -12.22 3.13
C ILE A 15 1.21 -10.78 2.71
N SER A 16 -0.01 -10.49 2.26
CA SER A 16 -0.43 -9.14 1.92
C SER A 16 -1.54 -8.71 2.88
N ILE A 17 -1.32 -7.60 3.60
CA ILE A 17 -2.33 -7.00 4.48
C ILE A 17 -3.02 -5.89 3.70
N LEU A 18 -4.30 -6.08 3.39
CA LEU A 18 -5.10 -5.19 2.56
C LEU A 18 -6.11 -4.44 3.43
N ARG A 19 -6.08 -3.11 3.37
CA ARG A 19 -7.07 -2.22 3.97
C ARG A 19 -8.04 -1.76 2.89
N ASP A 20 -9.22 -1.28 3.26
CA ASP A 20 -10.04 -0.50 2.32
C ASP A 20 -9.16 0.51 1.54
N PRO A 21 -9.25 0.54 0.19
CA PRO A 21 -8.29 1.28 -0.64
C PRO A 21 -8.42 2.80 -0.47
N ILE A 22 -9.61 3.32 -0.15
CA ILE A 22 -9.81 4.75 0.11
C ILE A 22 -9.15 5.13 1.43
N ASP A 23 -9.38 4.31 2.45
CA ASP A 23 -8.76 4.45 3.76
C ASP A 23 -7.23 4.32 3.71
N ARG A 24 -6.71 3.39 2.91
CA ARG A 24 -5.27 3.25 2.62
C ARG A 24 -4.72 4.53 2.00
N LEU A 25 -5.38 5.06 0.97
CA LEU A 25 -4.97 6.27 0.27
C LEU A 25 -5.02 7.50 1.21
N ARG A 26 -6.06 7.60 2.04
CA ARG A 26 -6.17 8.64 3.08
C ARG A 26 -5.06 8.53 4.11
N SER A 27 -4.70 7.32 4.53
CA SER A 27 -3.58 7.09 5.44
C SER A 27 -2.26 7.55 4.84
N LEU A 28 -2.04 7.30 3.55
CA LEU A 28 -0.86 7.80 2.84
C LEU A 28 -0.85 9.32 2.79
N PHE A 29 -1.95 9.95 2.34
CA PHE A 29 -2.09 11.41 2.28
C PHE A 29 -1.73 12.06 3.62
N LEU A 30 -2.28 11.56 4.73
CA LEU A 30 -1.99 12.10 6.06
C LEU A 30 -0.53 11.93 6.47
N SER A 31 0.09 10.81 6.11
CA SER A 31 1.50 10.53 6.40
C SER A 31 2.41 11.48 5.61
N GLU A 32 2.22 11.58 4.30
CA GLU A 32 3.02 12.42 3.41
C GLU A 32 2.80 13.90 3.68
N LYS A 33 1.55 14.30 3.93
CA LYS A 33 1.22 15.68 4.28
C LYS A 33 1.93 16.13 5.56
N ARG A 34 2.03 15.25 6.56
CA ARG A 34 2.75 15.53 7.80
C ARG A 34 4.27 15.64 7.58
N GLN A 35 4.80 14.89 6.62
CA GLN A 35 6.23 14.84 6.33
C GLN A 35 6.69 15.90 5.33
N GLY A 36 5.76 16.66 4.71
CA GLY A 36 6.12 17.62 3.67
C GLY A 36 6.41 16.96 2.33
N SER A 37 6.02 15.69 2.13
CA SER A 37 6.41 14.87 0.98
C SER A 37 5.29 14.58 -0.01
N LEU A 38 4.12 15.18 0.20
CA LEU A 38 2.95 15.00 -0.65
C LEU A 38 3.29 15.31 -2.12
N ASP A 39 2.83 14.50 -3.08
CA ASP A 39 2.96 14.84 -4.50
C ASP A 39 2.12 16.09 -4.84
N LEU A 40 2.82 17.18 -5.16
CA LEU A 40 2.25 18.49 -5.46
C LEU A 40 2.13 18.79 -6.96
N ILE A 41 2.47 17.84 -7.85
CA ILE A 41 2.35 18.07 -9.29
C ILE A 41 0.89 18.39 -9.64
N GLY A 42 0.70 19.48 -10.38
CA GLY A 42 -0.62 20.01 -10.75
C GLY A 42 -1.20 21.02 -9.74
N PHE A 43 -0.60 21.18 -8.55
CA PHE A 43 -0.92 22.29 -7.67
C PHE A 43 -0.11 23.53 -8.03
N ASN A 44 -0.74 24.71 -7.96
CA ASN A 44 -0.06 25.99 -8.14
C ASN A 44 0.62 26.41 -6.82
N ILE A 45 1.81 25.86 -6.57
CA ILE A 45 2.61 26.12 -5.37
C ILE A 45 3.82 26.98 -5.74
N THR A 46 4.07 28.06 -5.00
CA THR A 46 5.18 28.98 -5.26
C THR A 46 6.53 28.33 -4.97
N LYS A 47 7.60 28.81 -5.62
CA LYS A 47 8.96 28.32 -5.37
C LYS A 47 9.39 28.56 -3.92
N GLU A 48 8.92 29.63 -3.31
CA GLU A 48 9.14 29.97 -1.90
C GLU A 48 8.48 28.92 -1.00
N CYS A 49 7.24 28.54 -1.30
CA CYS A 49 6.51 27.50 -0.59
C CYS A 49 7.20 26.13 -0.70
N LEU A 50 7.80 25.81 -1.86
CA LEU A 50 8.54 24.55 -2.04
C LEU A 50 9.83 24.45 -1.21
N LYS A 51 10.39 25.56 -0.72
CA LYS A 51 11.58 25.55 0.15
C LYS A 51 11.25 25.09 1.58
N ASP A 52 10.04 25.38 2.04
CA ASP A 52 9.51 24.93 3.33
C ASP A 52 7.99 24.79 3.24
N VAL A 53 7.56 23.63 2.75
CA VAL A 53 6.13 23.36 2.54
C VAL A 53 5.35 23.27 3.84
N LEU A 54 6.01 22.91 4.96
CA LEU A 54 5.34 22.71 6.24
C LEU A 54 4.95 24.02 6.92
N SER A 55 5.59 25.15 6.57
CA SER A 55 5.18 26.48 7.02
C SER A 55 4.27 27.21 6.01
N CYS A 56 4.05 26.62 4.84
CA CYS A 56 3.33 27.28 3.75
C CYS A 56 1.81 27.06 3.82
N GLU A 57 1.06 28.14 3.92
CA GLU A 57 -0.41 28.10 4.01
C GLU A 57 -1.08 27.38 2.82
N ALA A 58 -0.60 27.62 1.59
CA ALA A 58 -1.15 26.97 0.40
C ALA A 58 -1.03 25.44 0.47
N TYR A 59 0.08 24.91 1.01
CA TYR A 59 0.28 23.49 1.23
C TYR A 59 -0.59 22.95 2.39
N LEU A 60 -0.65 23.71 3.49
CA LEU A 60 -1.43 23.33 4.67
C LEU A 60 -2.94 23.26 4.35
N ASN A 61 -3.43 24.09 3.42
CA ASN A 61 -4.82 24.10 2.97
C ASN A 61 -5.21 22.98 1.99
N ILE A 62 -4.26 22.19 1.47
CA ILE A 62 -4.57 21.05 0.60
C ILE A 62 -5.37 20.00 1.38
N THR A 63 -6.57 19.68 0.92
CA THR A 63 -7.39 18.61 1.51
C THR A 63 -7.17 17.28 0.81
N PHE A 64 -7.59 16.18 1.47
CA PHE A 64 -7.55 14.84 0.86
C PHE A 64 -8.30 14.81 -0.47
N ASP A 65 -9.53 15.35 -0.52
CA ASP A 65 -10.36 15.29 -1.72
C ASP A 65 -9.76 16.09 -2.88
N MET A 66 -9.16 17.26 -2.60
CA MET A 66 -8.45 18.06 -3.62
C MET A 66 -7.28 17.28 -4.21
N TRP A 67 -6.44 16.73 -3.35
CA TRP A 67 -5.28 15.96 -3.76
C TRP A 67 -5.67 14.68 -4.50
N ALA A 68 -6.57 13.87 -3.94
CA ALA A 68 -6.99 12.62 -4.54
C ALA A 68 -7.64 12.83 -5.93
N ARG A 69 -8.52 13.84 -6.08
CA ARG A 69 -9.13 14.16 -7.38
C ARG A 69 -8.08 14.55 -8.42
N LEU A 70 -7.15 15.43 -8.07
CA LEU A 70 -6.09 15.84 -8.98
C LEU A 70 -5.24 14.66 -9.44
N GLN A 71 -4.89 13.77 -8.50
CA GLN A 71 -4.08 12.59 -8.78
C GLN A 71 -4.83 11.57 -9.66
N VAL A 72 -6.15 11.40 -9.48
CA VAL A 72 -7.00 10.59 -10.38
C VAL A 72 -7.07 11.22 -11.77
N SER A 73 -7.32 12.54 -11.87
CA SER A 73 -7.41 13.23 -13.16
C SER A 73 -6.10 13.14 -13.95
N ARG A 74 -4.95 13.26 -13.28
CA ARG A 74 -3.64 13.05 -13.91
C ARG A 74 -3.48 11.64 -14.48
N ALA A 75 -3.91 10.63 -13.71
CA ALA A 75 -3.83 9.23 -14.15
C ALA A 75 -4.72 8.98 -15.37
N GLU A 76 -5.92 9.55 -15.38
CA GLU A 76 -6.86 9.49 -16.50
C GLU A 76 -6.29 10.18 -17.75
N GLU A 77 -5.85 11.43 -17.64
CA GLU A 77 -5.27 12.19 -18.76
C GLU A 77 -4.10 11.44 -19.41
N CYS A 78 -3.18 10.91 -18.60
CA CYS A 78 -2.07 10.14 -19.11
C CYS A 78 -2.48 8.83 -19.78
N SER A 79 -3.52 8.16 -19.29
CA SER A 79 -4.06 6.94 -19.93
C SER A 79 -4.60 7.22 -21.34
N HIS A 80 -5.05 8.45 -21.60
CA HIS A 80 -5.53 8.89 -22.91
C HIS A 80 -4.41 9.37 -23.85
N LEU A 81 -3.35 9.96 -23.31
CA LEU A 81 -2.27 10.57 -24.10
C LEU A 81 -1.20 9.58 -24.54
N ASN A 82 -1.06 8.46 -23.84
CA ASN A 82 0.02 7.51 -24.05
C ASN A 82 -0.51 6.13 -24.45
N SER A 83 0.00 5.57 -25.55
CA SER A 83 -0.03 4.12 -25.81
C SER A 83 0.88 3.32 -24.87
N ILE A 84 1.37 3.95 -23.79
CA ILE A 84 2.37 3.40 -22.88
C ILE A 84 1.68 2.40 -21.97
N SER A 85 2.25 1.20 -21.93
CA SER A 85 1.80 0.06 -21.14
C SER A 85 1.91 0.25 -19.62
N ASN A 86 2.56 1.33 -19.16
CA ASN A 86 2.79 1.64 -17.75
C ASN A 86 2.29 3.06 -17.40
N ILE A 87 1.18 3.11 -16.67
CA ILE A 87 0.57 4.33 -16.12
C ILE A 87 1.27 4.74 -14.79
N TRP A 88 2.26 3.98 -14.33
CA TRP A 88 3.00 4.24 -13.08
C TRP A 88 4.52 4.28 -13.33
N PRO A 89 5.29 5.16 -12.67
CA PRO A 89 4.89 6.21 -11.70
C PRO A 89 4.55 7.57 -12.33
N ASP A 90 4.67 7.71 -13.64
CA ASP A 90 4.71 9.03 -14.28
C ASP A 90 3.35 9.74 -14.34
N CYS A 91 2.26 9.00 -14.15
CA CYS A 91 0.91 9.49 -14.43
C CYS A 91 0.10 9.83 -13.16
N GLY A 92 0.67 9.66 -11.97
CA GLY A 92 0.03 9.95 -10.69
C GLY A 92 0.80 9.32 -9.55
N THR A 93 0.44 9.67 -8.31
CA THR A 93 1.07 9.10 -7.12
C THR A 93 0.95 7.57 -7.07
N ASP A 94 2.05 6.92 -6.70
CA ASP A 94 2.10 5.52 -6.28
C ASP A 94 1.04 5.16 -5.23
N GLY A 95 0.57 6.15 -4.46
CA GLY A 95 -0.53 6.02 -3.55
C GLY A 95 -1.81 5.46 -4.15
N ILE A 96 -2.25 6.02 -5.28
CA ILE A 96 -3.49 5.63 -5.98
C ILE A 96 -3.33 4.22 -6.55
N PHE A 97 -2.25 3.97 -7.29
CA PHE A 97 -2.02 2.66 -7.91
C PHE A 97 -1.80 1.56 -6.87
N GLY A 98 -1.23 1.91 -5.71
CA GLY A 98 -1.08 1.01 -4.57
C GLY A 98 -2.40 0.50 -3.99
N GLY A 99 -3.54 1.16 -4.27
CA GLY A 99 -4.89 0.70 -3.89
C GLY A 99 -5.55 -0.26 -4.90
N ILE A 100 -4.97 -0.45 -6.09
CA ILE A 100 -5.51 -1.35 -7.13
C ILE A 100 -5.00 -2.77 -6.87
N TYR A 101 -5.53 -3.40 -5.81
CA TYR A 101 -5.01 -4.68 -5.33
C TYR A 101 -5.17 -5.83 -6.32
N SER A 102 -6.25 -5.84 -7.12
CA SER A 102 -6.48 -6.91 -8.12
C SER A 102 -5.33 -7.01 -9.13
N LEU A 103 -4.91 -5.88 -9.71
CA LEU A 103 -3.80 -5.81 -10.65
C LEU A 103 -2.49 -6.32 -10.03
N GLN A 104 -2.22 -5.91 -8.79
CA GLN A 104 -1.02 -6.34 -8.07
C GLN A 104 -1.06 -7.85 -7.80
N LEU A 105 -2.19 -8.40 -7.36
CA LEU A 105 -2.34 -9.83 -7.09
C LEU A 105 -2.26 -10.69 -8.34
N GLU A 106 -2.84 -10.25 -9.46
CA GLU A 106 -2.69 -10.92 -10.75
C GLU A 106 -1.22 -11.07 -11.16
N MET A 107 -0.39 -10.06 -10.88
CA MET A 107 1.04 -10.14 -11.16
C MET A 107 1.75 -11.18 -10.30
N TYR A 108 1.38 -11.35 -9.03
CA TYR A 108 1.93 -12.41 -8.17
C TYR A 108 1.49 -13.81 -8.64
N LEU A 109 0.21 -13.95 -9.00
CA LEU A 109 -0.36 -15.23 -9.45
C LEU A 109 0.20 -15.73 -10.79
N ARG A 110 0.92 -14.89 -11.55
CA ARG A 110 1.68 -15.32 -12.74
C ARG A 110 2.92 -16.16 -12.39
N TYR A 111 3.46 -16.02 -11.19
CA TYR A 111 4.73 -16.65 -10.78
C TYR A 111 4.59 -17.57 -9.56
N PHE A 112 3.55 -17.37 -8.75
CA PHE A 112 3.32 -18.11 -7.51
C PHE A 112 1.95 -18.76 -7.50
N GLN A 113 1.87 -19.93 -6.88
CA GLN A 113 0.60 -20.62 -6.68
C GLN A 113 -0.23 -19.90 -5.60
N GLY A 114 -1.56 -20.04 -5.67
CA GLY A 114 -2.47 -19.39 -4.73
C GLY A 114 -2.23 -19.77 -3.28
N ASP A 115 -1.77 -21.00 -3.00
CA ASP A 115 -1.43 -21.46 -1.66
C ASP A 115 -0.14 -20.84 -1.09
N GLN A 116 0.64 -20.14 -1.93
CA GLN A 116 1.82 -19.36 -1.53
C GLN A 116 1.49 -17.91 -1.17
N ILE A 117 0.24 -17.48 -1.32
CA ILE A 117 -0.19 -16.10 -1.10
C ILE A 117 -1.33 -16.06 -0.08
N SER A 118 -1.10 -15.43 1.07
CA SER A 118 -2.12 -15.17 2.07
C SER A 118 -2.57 -13.72 2.01
N LEU A 119 -3.88 -13.51 1.89
CA LEU A 119 -4.51 -12.19 1.96
C LEU A 119 -5.11 -11.99 3.34
N VAL A 120 -4.67 -10.96 4.04
CA VAL A 120 -5.13 -10.60 5.38
C VAL A 120 -5.87 -9.28 5.28
N ARG A 121 -7.11 -9.24 5.77
CA ARG A 121 -7.82 -7.97 5.93
C ARG A 121 -7.17 -7.16 7.04
N PHE A 122 -6.91 -5.88 6.80
CA PHE A 122 -6.32 -4.98 7.79
C PHE A 122 -7.13 -4.95 9.08
N GLU A 123 -8.46 -4.91 8.97
CA GLU A 123 -9.35 -4.91 10.14
C GLU A 123 -9.17 -6.18 10.99
N ALA A 124 -8.96 -7.35 10.37
CA ALA A 124 -8.67 -8.58 11.11
C ALA A 124 -7.33 -8.49 11.86
N ALA A 125 -6.32 -7.85 11.27
CA ALA A 125 -5.00 -7.68 11.90
C ALA A 125 -5.02 -6.65 13.05
N THR A 126 -5.97 -5.72 13.08
CA THR A 126 -6.06 -4.67 14.09
C THR A 126 -7.10 -4.95 15.17
N GLU A 127 -8.25 -5.50 14.82
CA GLU A 127 -9.39 -5.75 15.71
C GLU A 127 -9.31 -7.11 16.42
N ASP A 128 -8.85 -8.15 15.71
CA ASP A 128 -8.62 -9.50 16.26
C ASP A 128 -7.22 -10.00 15.93
N ARG A 129 -6.23 -9.24 16.39
CA ARG A 129 -4.81 -9.47 16.11
C ARG A 129 -4.38 -10.89 16.47
N ARG A 130 -4.86 -11.42 17.60
CA ARG A 130 -4.45 -12.74 18.08
C ARG A 130 -4.88 -13.83 17.10
N GLN A 131 -6.18 -13.88 16.78
CA GLN A 131 -6.69 -14.88 15.84
C GLN A 131 -6.06 -14.70 14.46
N CYS A 132 -5.83 -13.46 14.01
CA CYS A 132 -5.14 -13.19 12.77
C CYS A 132 -3.71 -13.75 12.76
N MET A 133 -2.94 -13.57 13.84
CA MET A 133 -1.57 -14.09 13.93
C MET A 133 -1.55 -15.62 14.05
N ASP A 134 -2.52 -16.22 14.75
CA ASP A 134 -2.65 -17.68 14.84
C ASP A 134 -2.92 -18.28 13.45
N ASN A 135 -3.87 -17.71 12.68
CA ASN A 135 -4.17 -18.16 11.32
C ASN A 135 -2.96 -18.02 10.37
N VAL A 136 -2.24 -16.90 10.44
CA VAL A 136 -1.02 -16.68 9.65
C VAL A 136 0.08 -17.67 10.07
N GLY A 137 0.24 -17.91 11.38
CA GLY A 137 1.18 -18.88 11.92
C GLY A 137 0.91 -20.29 11.43
N ASP A 138 -0.34 -20.74 11.51
CA ASP A 138 -0.79 -22.04 11.01
C ASP A 138 -0.57 -22.17 9.50
N TRP A 139 -0.93 -21.15 8.73
CA TRP A 139 -0.68 -21.12 7.28
C TRP A 139 0.82 -21.22 6.96
N LEU A 140 1.68 -20.52 7.72
CA LEU A 140 3.14 -20.62 7.61
C LEU A 140 3.70 -21.98 8.08
N GLY A 141 2.89 -22.83 8.71
CA GLY A 141 3.30 -24.12 9.25
C GLY A 141 3.98 -24.01 10.62
N PHE A 142 3.85 -22.87 11.32
CA PHE A 142 4.31 -22.70 12.69
C PHE A 142 3.34 -23.38 13.67
N THR A 143 3.35 -24.70 13.72
CA THR A 143 2.62 -25.47 14.72
C THR A 143 3.39 -25.46 16.05
N GLY A 144 3.21 -24.41 16.85
CA GLY A 144 3.90 -24.30 18.14
C GLY A 144 3.65 -23.01 18.93
N GLY A 145 2.40 -22.60 19.13
CA GLY A 145 2.04 -21.35 19.83
C GLY A 145 1.11 -21.49 21.05
N ALA A 146 0.68 -22.70 21.44
CA ALA A 146 -0.30 -22.87 22.51
C ALA A 146 0.26 -22.82 23.96
N ASN A 147 1.47 -22.30 24.18
CA ASN A 147 2.04 -22.12 25.53
C ASN A 147 2.99 -20.91 25.59
N LEU A 148 2.43 -19.71 25.43
CA LEU A 148 3.03 -18.51 26.00
C LEU A 148 2.10 -18.04 27.11
N THR A 149 2.21 -18.72 28.26
CA THR A 149 1.73 -18.24 29.57
C THR A 149 2.60 -17.10 30.06
#